data_AF-A0AAD4HUK7-F1
#
_entry.id   AF-A0AAD4HUK7-F1
#
_cell.length_a   1.000
_cell.length_b   1.000
_cell.length_c   1.000
_cell.angle_alpha   90.00
_cell.angle_beta   90.00
_cell.angle_gamma   90.00
#
_symmetry.space_group_name_H-M   'P 1'
#
loop_
_entity.id
_entity.type
_entity.pdbx_description
1 polymer ?
#
loop_
_entity_poly.entity_id
_entity_poly.type
_entity_poly.pdbx_seq_one_letter_code
_entity_poly.pdbx_strand_id
1 'polypeptide(L)'
;MASLPTVNGVPVIMPPPPGYVVDFDNPQRNSVTQAYWLFGVGNFVCLLFMLQRVYVRVVLQRRVQWLEDVPLAVAYHTAGDFIRGIMGTHSWEMPLDKFMLFLRALYQLPILYNPVQCGAKLSLLLLYRRLAPQLWYKVTVWSVGFVVVGSSVGIMFAAIFPCKPVHGAWDITVVDVVCIDRPALYQWTAILGAVTDILVLAVPIPIVVTLRISRKQKAALIAAFSIGGM
;
A
#
# COMPACT_ATOMS: atom_id res chain seq x y z
N MET A 1 2.06 -10.27 33.82
CA MET A 1 2.91 -10.72 32.70
C MET A 1 2.29 -11.97 32.13
N ALA A 2 1.68 -11.92 30.95
CA ALA A 2 1.33 -13.15 30.25
C ALA A 2 2.64 -13.65 29.61
N SER A 3 3.19 -14.75 30.13
CA SER A 3 4.30 -15.45 29.47
C SER A 3 3.86 -15.81 28.06
N LEU A 4 4.63 -15.42 27.04
CA LEU A 4 4.34 -15.80 25.65
C LEU A 4 4.24 -17.32 25.56
N PRO A 5 3.23 -17.87 24.86
CA PRO A 5 3.12 -19.31 24.67
C PRO A 5 4.33 -19.82 23.88
N THR A 6 4.85 -20.97 24.29
CA THR A 6 5.94 -21.66 23.59
C THR A 6 5.43 -22.93 22.94
N VAL A 7 5.71 -23.12 21.66
CA VAL A 7 5.41 -24.35 20.92
C VAL A 7 6.74 -24.97 20.49
N ASN A 8 7.01 -26.22 20.88
CA ASN A 8 8.27 -26.91 20.61
C ASN A 8 9.53 -26.11 21.03
N GLY A 9 9.46 -25.36 22.14
CA GLY A 9 10.55 -24.53 22.64
C GLY A 9 10.73 -23.19 21.92
N VAL A 10 9.92 -22.88 20.90
CA VAL A 10 9.94 -21.60 20.19
C VAL A 10 8.83 -20.69 20.72
N PRO A 11 9.12 -19.43 21.08
CA PRO A 11 8.10 -18.47 21.49
C PRO A 11 7.25 -18.03 20.29
N VAL A 12 5.93 -18.07 20.46
CA VAL A 12 4.94 -17.67 19.45
C VAL A 12 3.94 -16.67 20.04
N ILE A 13 3.26 -15.90 19.19
CA ILE A 13 2.34 -14.84 19.63
C ILE A 13 0.98 -15.38 20.12
N MET A 14 0.55 -16.53 19.58
CA MET A 14 -0.72 -17.16 19.93
C MET A 14 -0.60 -18.69 19.87
N PRO A 15 -1.35 -19.43 20.71
CA PRO A 15 -1.34 -20.88 20.67
C PRO A 15 -2.03 -21.41 19.40
N PRO A 16 -1.62 -22.59 18.89
CA PRO A 16 -2.27 -23.22 17.74
C PRO A 16 -3.67 -23.74 18.09
N PRO A 17 -4.59 -23.84 17.11
CA PRO A 17 -5.90 -24.43 17.32
C PRO A 17 -5.81 -25.94 17.69
N PRO A 18 -6.81 -26.51 18.39
CA PRO A 18 -6.78 -27.91 18.80
C PRO A 18 -6.60 -28.86 17.62
N GLY A 19 -5.63 -29.78 17.71
CA GLY A 19 -5.34 -30.78 16.65
C GLY A 19 -4.43 -30.28 15.52
N TYR A 20 -3.95 -29.05 15.58
CA TYR A 20 -3.04 -28.49 14.58
C TYR A 20 -1.58 -28.79 14.94
N VAL A 21 -0.84 -29.43 14.02
CA VAL A 21 0.58 -29.73 14.18
C VAL A 21 1.40 -28.60 13.59
N VAL A 22 2.15 -27.88 14.44
CA VAL A 22 3.01 -26.77 14.03
C VAL A 22 4.33 -27.31 13.49
N ASP A 23 4.64 -26.95 12.25
CA ASP A 23 5.92 -27.19 11.60
C ASP A 23 6.60 -25.85 11.28
N PHE A 24 7.75 -25.57 11.91
CA PHE A 24 8.49 -24.32 11.69
C PHE A 24 9.41 -24.36 10.47
N ASP A 25 9.79 -25.57 10.02
CA ASP A 25 10.68 -25.78 8.88
C ASP A 25 9.88 -25.69 7.58
N ASN A 26 8.66 -26.24 7.57
CA ASN A 26 7.75 -26.18 6.42
C ASN A 26 6.32 -25.73 6.82
N PRO A 27 6.14 -24.44 7.20
CA PRO A 27 4.86 -23.93 7.68
C PRO A 27 3.82 -23.94 6.56
N GLN A 28 2.56 -24.21 6.91
CA GLN A 28 1.47 -24.15 5.96
C GLN A 28 1.23 -22.70 5.55
N ARG A 29 1.16 -22.48 4.24
CA ARG A 29 0.93 -21.15 3.67
C ARG A 29 -0.33 -21.11 2.83
N ASN A 30 -1.15 -20.12 3.10
CA ASN A 30 -2.28 -19.80 2.25
C ASN A 30 -1.88 -18.78 1.19
N SER A 31 -2.56 -18.82 0.04
CA SER A 31 -2.41 -17.82 -1.05
C SER A 31 -1.03 -17.79 -1.71
N VAL A 32 -0.24 -18.87 -1.60
CA VAL A 32 1.11 -18.99 -2.15
C VAL A 32 1.14 -18.71 -3.66
N THR A 33 0.24 -19.34 -4.41
CA THR A 33 0.15 -19.16 -5.87
C THR A 33 -0.17 -17.71 -6.24
N GLN A 34 -1.12 -17.08 -5.55
CA GLN A 34 -1.49 -15.69 -5.81
C GLN A 34 -0.32 -14.74 -5.55
N ALA A 35 0.38 -14.94 -4.43
CA ALA A 35 1.52 -14.13 -4.07
C ALA A 35 2.72 -14.32 -5.01
N TYR A 36 2.97 -15.53 -5.54
CA TYR A 36 3.98 -15.72 -6.60
C TYR A 36 3.66 -14.93 -7.87
N TRP A 37 2.40 -14.91 -8.30
CA TRP A 37 2.01 -14.09 -9.45
C TRP A 37 2.17 -12.60 -9.17
N LEU A 38 1.72 -12.15 -8.00
CA LEU A 38 1.70 -10.74 -7.62
C LEU A 38 3.11 -10.19 -7.39
N PHE A 39 3.97 -10.90 -6.66
CA PHE A 39 5.35 -10.48 -6.39
C PHE A 39 6.33 -10.84 -7.51
N GLY A 40 6.13 -11.94 -8.23
CA GLY A 40 7.01 -12.33 -9.33
C GLY A 40 6.73 -11.50 -10.59
N VAL A 41 5.56 -11.72 -11.17
CA VAL A 41 5.18 -11.07 -12.44
C VAL A 41 4.91 -9.59 -12.24
N GLY A 42 4.19 -9.21 -11.18
CA GLY A 42 3.88 -7.80 -10.89
C GLY A 42 5.14 -6.95 -10.67
N ASN A 43 6.10 -7.45 -9.89
CA ASN A 43 7.35 -6.72 -9.63
C ASN A 43 8.25 -6.65 -10.88
N PHE A 44 8.30 -7.71 -11.69
CA PHE A 44 9.01 -7.69 -12.96
C PHE A 44 8.43 -6.64 -13.92
N VAL A 45 7.11 -6.59 -14.07
CA VAL A 45 6.44 -5.58 -14.89
C VAL A 45 6.69 -4.17 -14.34
N CYS A 46 6.61 -3.97 -13.02
CA CYS A 46 6.93 -2.69 -12.38
C CYS A 46 8.37 -2.26 -12.66
N LEU A 47 9.33 -3.19 -12.58
CA LEU A 47 10.74 -2.94 -12.87
C LEU A 47 10.95 -2.50 -14.32
N LEU A 48 10.27 -3.11 -15.29
CA LEU A 48 10.33 -2.69 -16.69
C LEU A 48 9.81 -1.27 -16.91
N PHE A 49 8.65 -0.92 -16.35
CA PHE A 49 8.10 0.44 -16.44
C PHE A 49 8.98 1.48 -15.74
N MET A 50 9.57 1.12 -14.60
CA MET A 50 10.57 1.94 -13.90
C MET A 50 11.79 2.20 -14.77
N LEU A 51 12.39 1.15 -15.35
CA LEU A 51 13.55 1.28 -16.24
C LEU A 51 13.25 2.17 -17.45
N GLN A 52 12.08 1.98 -18.07
CA GLN A 52 11.64 2.84 -19.17
C GLN A 52 11.52 4.31 -18.73
N ARG A 53 10.91 4.56 -17.56
CA ARG A 53 10.72 5.91 -17.03
C ARG A 53 12.06 6.57 -16.66
N VAL A 54 12.96 5.84 -16.00
CA VAL A 54 14.32 6.30 -15.67
C VAL A 54 15.08 6.64 -16.96
N TYR A 55 15.01 5.80 -17.98
CA TYR A 55 15.63 6.07 -19.28
C TYR A 55 15.12 7.39 -19.90
N VAL A 56 13.80 7.59 -19.97
CA VAL A 56 13.22 8.83 -20.51
C VAL A 56 13.61 10.04 -19.66
N ARG A 57 13.67 9.93 -18.33
CA ARG A 57 13.94 11.09 -17.47
C ARG A 57 15.42 11.45 -17.40
N VAL A 58 16.30 10.45 -17.27
CA VAL A 58 17.75 10.65 -17.15
C VAL A 58 18.37 10.96 -18.51
N VAL A 59 18.05 10.16 -19.54
CA VAL A 59 18.69 10.27 -20.85
C VAL A 59 18.04 11.36 -21.71
N LEU A 60 16.70 11.40 -21.78
CA LEU A 60 15.99 12.40 -22.61
C LEU A 60 15.80 13.74 -21.89
N GLN A 61 15.42 13.75 -20.62
CA GLN A 61 15.05 15.00 -19.92
C GLN A 61 16.12 15.57 -18.98
N ARG A 62 17.20 14.82 -18.71
CA ARG A 62 18.31 15.18 -17.81
C ARG A 62 17.86 15.75 -16.45
N ARG A 63 16.79 15.20 -15.88
CA ARG A 63 16.26 15.56 -14.55
C ARG A 63 16.13 14.31 -13.69
N VAL A 64 16.65 14.37 -12.47
CA VAL A 64 16.50 13.33 -11.45
C VAL A 64 15.57 13.82 -10.33
N GLN A 65 14.55 13.03 -9.98
CA GLN A 65 13.65 13.29 -8.86
C GLN A 65 13.58 12.05 -7.96
N TRP A 66 14.24 12.11 -6.80
CA TRP A 66 14.40 10.99 -5.86
C TRP A 66 13.10 10.45 -5.24
N LEU A 67 12.04 11.26 -5.21
CA LEU A 67 10.72 10.87 -4.67
C LEU A 67 10.05 9.77 -5.51
N GLU A 68 10.46 9.59 -6.77
CA GLU A 68 9.84 8.62 -7.68
C GLU A 68 10.43 7.20 -7.56
N ASP A 69 11.57 7.01 -6.89
CA ASP A 69 12.26 5.71 -6.75
C ASP A 69 11.80 4.90 -5.53
N VAL A 70 11.10 5.55 -4.60
CA VAL A 70 10.49 4.95 -3.40
C VAL A 70 9.59 3.73 -3.70
N PRO A 71 8.75 3.69 -4.75
CA PRO A 71 7.91 2.54 -5.06
C PRO A 71 8.71 1.27 -5.38
N LEU A 72 9.89 1.41 -6.02
CA LEU A 72 10.74 0.27 -6.36
C LEU A 72 11.39 -0.31 -5.10
N ALA A 73 11.84 0.55 -4.19
CA ALA A 73 12.37 0.13 -2.89
C ALA A 73 11.32 -0.63 -2.06
N VAL A 74 10.07 -0.16 -2.07
CA VAL A 74 8.94 -0.83 -1.41
C VAL A 74 8.66 -2.19 -2.04
N ALA A 75 8.58 -2.27 -3.37
CA ALA A 75 8.31 -3.51 -4.09
C ALA A 75 9.41 -4.57 -3.88
N TYR A 76 10.67 -4.14 -3.78
CA TYR A 76 11.78 -5.05 -3.50
C TYR A 76 11.77 -5.54 -2.05
N HIS A 77 11.41 -4.67 -1.10
CA HIS A 77 11.30 -5.05 0.32
C HIS A 77 10.22 -6.11 0.53
N THR A 78 9.02 -5.87 -0.01
CA THR A 78 7.88 -6.80 0.14
C THR A 78 8.10 -8.14 -0.56
N ALA A 79 8.75 -8.13 -1.73
CA ALA A 79 9.15 -9.37 -2.41
C ALA A 79 10.15 -10.19 -1.57
N GLY A 80 11.10 -9.52 -0.91
CA GLY A 80 12.05 -10.16 0.00
C GLY A 80 11.38 -10.83 1.20
N ASP A 81 10.37 -10.18 1.79
CA ASP A 81 9.64 -10.72 2.93
C ASP A 81 8.76 -11.91 2.56
N PHE A 82 8.17 -11.90 1.36
CA PHE A 82 7.45 -13.06 0.84
C PHE A 82 8.37 -14.27 0.64
N ILE A 83 9.55 -14.07 0.03
CA ILE A 83 10.55 -15.15 -0.18
C ILE A 83 11.01 -15.74 1.16
N ARG A 84 11.19 -14.90 2.19
CA ARG A 84 11.57 -15.33 3.55
C ARG A 84 10.46 -16.07 4.31
N GLY A 85 9.25 -16.16 3.75
CA GLY A 85 8.14 -16.88 4.37
C GLY A 85 7.44 -16.15 5.48
N ILE A 86 7.55 -14.84 5.47
CA ILE A 86 6.97 -13.96 6.47
C ILE A 86 5.48 -13.71 6.14
N MET A 87 5.13 -13.75 4.86
CA MET A 87 3.77 -13.57 4.39
C MET A 87 3.09 -14.90 4.08
N GLY A 88 1.82 -15.04 4.50
CA GLY A 88 0.97 -16.19 4.19
C GLY A 88 1.08 -17.36 5.18
N THR A 89 2.01 -17.31 6.13
CA THR A 89 2.13 -18.26 7.25
C THR A 89 1.16 -17.91 8.37
N HIS A 90 0.64 -18.94 9.05
CA HIS A 90 -0.24 -18.71 10.19
C HIS A 90 0.51 -18.13 11.38
N SER A 91 -0.12 -17.22 12.13
CA SER A 91 0.50 -16.53 13.28
C SER A 91 1.01 -17.47 14.38
N TRP A 92 0.42 -18.65 14.50
CA TRP A 92 0.83 -19.71 15.44
C TRP A 92 1.99 -20.60 14.95
N GLU A 93 2.33 -20.54 13.66
CA GLU A 93 3.49 -21.23 13.08
C GLU A 93 4.68 -20.28 12.84
N MET A 94 4.60 -19.06 13.36
CA MET A 94 5.59 -18.03 13.14
C MET A 94 6.46 -17.83 14.38
N PRO A 95 7.78 -18.08 14.31
CA PRO A 95 8.72 -17.72 15.36
C PRO A 95 8.70 -16.22 15.64
N LEU A 96 8.90 -15.84 16.91
CA LEU A 96 8.84 -14.45 17.36
C LEU A 96 9.75 -13.50 16.56
N ASP A 97 10.97 -13.94 16.20
CA ASP A 97 11.91 -13.12 15.43
C ASP A 97 11.40 -12.83 14.02
N LYS A 98 10.80 -13.84 13.36
CA LYS A 98 10.17 -13.67 12.05
C LYS A 98 8.93 -12.78 12.16
N PHE A 99 8.18 -12.88 13.25
CA PHE A 99 7.02 -12.03 13.51
C PHE A 99 7.40 -10.56 13.76
N MET A 100 8.50 -10.28 14.46
CA MET A 100 9.00 -8.91 14.60
C MET A 100 9.47 -8.34 13.26
N LEU A 101 10.13 -9.15 12.42
CA LEU A 101 10.49 -8.73 11.06
C LEU A 101 9.24 -8.42 10.21
N PHE A 102 8.19 -9.24 10.33
CA PHE A 102 6.89 -8.98 9.71
C PHE A 102 6.29 -7.64 10.14
N LEU A 103 6.27 -7.37 11.45
CA LEU A 103 5.73 -6.12 11.98
C LEU A 103 6.54 -4.90 11.52
N ARG A 104 7.86 -5.02 11.39
CA ARG A 104 8.71 -3.96 10.81
C ARG A 104 8.31 -3.66 9.36
N ALA A 105 8.14 -4.69 8.55
CA ALA A 105 7.71 -4.54 7.16
C ALA A 105 6.31 -3.91 7.05
N LEU A 106 5.35 -4.37 7.86
CA LEU A 106 4.00 -3.82 7.93
C LEU A 106 3.95 -2.36 8.41
N TYR A 107 4.90 -1.95 9.24
CA TYR A 107 5.04 -0.58 9.69
C TYR A 107 5.59 0.33 8.58
N GLN A 108 6.62 -0.12 7.85
CA GLN A 108 7.27 0.65 6.80
C GLN A 108 6.42 0.81 5.53
N LEU A 109 5.66 -0.22 5.18
CA LEU A 109 4.83 -0.27 3.97
C LEU A 109 3.92 0.96 3.76
N PRO A 110 2.99 1.29 4.67
CA PRO A 110 2.08 2.41 4.48
C PRO A 110 2.81 3.76 4.44
N ILE A 111 3.92 3.90 5.17
CA ILE A 111 4.73 5.13 5.22
C ILE A 111 5.36 5.42 3.85
N LEU A 112 5.84 4.38 3.18
CA LEU A 112 6.50 4.51 1.87
C LEU A 112 5.49 4.54 0.71
N TYR A 113 4.39 3.80 0.81
CA TYR A 113 3.41 3.68 -0.27
C TYR A 113 2.48 4.90 -0.38
N ASN A 114 2.06 5.47 0.75
CA ASN A 114 1.08 6.55 0.77
C ASN A 114 1.52 7.84 0.02
N PRO A 115 2.78 8.32 0.13
CA PRO A 115 3.25 9.47 -0.65
C PRO A 115 3.20 9.25 -2.17
N VAL A 116 3.53 8.03 -2.61
CA VAL A 116 3.49 7.63 -4.02
C VAL A 116 2.06 7.70 -4.54
N GLN A 117 1.12 7.13 -3.78
CA GLN A 117 -0.30 7.12 -4.13
C GLN A 117 -0.88 8.54 -4.20
N CYS A 118 -0.51 9.41 -3.25
CA CYS A 118 -0.88 10.83 -3.26
C CYS A 118 -0.32 11.55 -4.50
N GLY A 119 0.97 11.35 -4.79
CA GLY A 119 1.64 11.97 -5.95
C GLY A 119 1.02 11.57 -7.29
N ALA A 120 0.60 10.30 -7.43
CA ALA A 120 -0.09 9.82 -8.63
C ALA A 120 -1.44 10.53 -8.84
N LYS A 121 -2.26 10.62 -7.78
CA LYS A 121 -3.56 11.31 -7.82
C LYS A 121 -3.41 12.80 -8.13
N LEU A 122 -2.43 13.47 -7.51
CA LEU A 122 -2.14 14.88 -7.78
C LEU A 122 -1.68 15.10 -9.23
N SER A 123 -0.84 14.22 -9.78
CA SER A 123 -0.41 14.30 -11.18
C SER A 123 -1.60 14.21 -12.14
N LEU A 124 -2.55 13.33 -11.84
CA LEU A 124 -3.78 13.16 -12.61
C LEU A 124 -4.69 14.39 -12.51
N LEU A 125 -4.85 14.96 -11.31
CA LEU A 125 -5.61 16.20 -11.10
C LEU A 125 -4.98 17.40 -11.82
N LEU A 126 -3.65 17.50 -11.87
CA LEU A 126 -2.95 18.54 -12.62
C LEU A 126 -3.15 18.39 -14.14
N LEU A 127 -3.24 17.17 -14.65
CA LEU A 127 -3.62 16.90 -16.04
C LEU A 127 -5.07 17.35 -16.29
N TYR A 128 -5.99 16.98 -15.40
CA TYR A 128 -7.41 17.34 -15.49
C TYR A 128 -7.60 18.86 -15.46
N ARG A 129 -6.90 19.58 -14.60
CA ARG A 129 -6.91 21.06 -14.57
C ARG A 129 -6.66 21.70 -15.94
N ARG A 130 -5.85 21.09 -16.81
CA ARG A 130 -5.53 21.62 -18.15
C ARG A 130 -6.64 21.38 -19.18
N LEU A 131 -7.60 20.50 -18.88
CA LEU A 131 -8.63 20.07 -19.81
C LEU A 131 -9.71 21.14 -20.03
N ALA A 132 -9.92 22.03 -19.05
CA ALA A 132 -11.00 22.99 -19.05
C ALA A 132 -10.61 24.31 -18.36
N PRO A 133 -10.84 25.47 -18.99
CA PRO A 133 -10.53 26.77 -18.38
C PRO A 133 -11.60 27.25 -17.38
N GLN A 134 -12.79 26.62 -17.32
CA GLN A 134 -13.94 27.08 -16.53
C GLN A 134 -13.62 27.18 -15.02
N LEU A 135 -14.13 28.24 -14.38
CA LEU A 135 -13.84 28.51 -12.96
C LEU A 135 -14.41 27.43 -12.04
N TRP A 136 -15.66 27.01 -12.25
CA TRP A 136 -16.29 25.95 -11.45
C TRP A 136 -15.47 24.66 -11.48
N TYR A 137 -14.92 24.31 -12.65
CA TYR A 137 -14.12 23.11 -12.83
C TYR A 137 -12.77 23.21 -12.11
N LYS A 138 -12.11 24.37 -12.19
CA LYS A 138 -10.87 24.63 -11.44
C LYS A 138 -11.09 24.50 -9.93
N VAL A 139 -12.21 25.03 -9.41
CA VAL A 139 -12.58 24.90 -7.99
C VAL A 139 -12.76 23.43 -7.63
N THR A 140 -13.51 22.66 -8.41
CA THR A 140 -13.71 21.22 -8.17
C THR A 140 -12.38 20.45 -8.12
N VAL A 141 -11.49 20.67 -9.10
CA VAL A 141 -10.17 19.98 -9.14
C VAL A 141 -9.34 20.28 -7.90
N TRP A 142 -9.28 21.56 -7.47
CA TRP A 142 -8.54 21.94 -6.28
C TRP A 142 -9.18 21.41 -4.99
N SER A 143 -10.51 21.41 -4.89
CA SER A 143 -11.22 20.83 -3.75
C SER A 143 -10.94 19.34 -3.62
N VAL A 144 -10.97 18.57 -4.71
CA VAL A 144 -10.60 17.14 -4.69
C VAL A 144 -9.13 16.97 -4.33
N GLY A 145 -8.24 17.82 -4.87
CA GLY A 145 -6.82 17.82 -4.51
C GLY A 145 -6.58 18.05 -3.02
N PHE A 146 -7.33 18.97 -2.40
CA PHE A 146 -7.28 19.21 -0.96
C PHE A 146 -7.70 17.99 -0.15
N VAL A 147 -8.79 17.31 -0.54
CA VAL A 147 -9.25 16.08 0.10
C VAL A 147 -8.21 14.97 0.00
N VAL A 148 -7.60 14.79 -1.17
CA VAL A 148 -6.54 13.78 -1.40
C VAL A 148 -5.33 14.04 -0.51
N VAL A 149 -4.84 15.28 -0.47
CA VAL A 149 -3.67 15.63 0.35
C VAL A 149 -4.00 15.50 1.83
N GLY A 150 -5.17 16.00 2.26
CA GLY A 150 -5.61 15.94 3.65
C GLY A 150 -5.74 14.51 4.17
N SER A 151 -6.37 13.62 3.39
CA SER A 151 -6.51 12.21 3.77
C SER A 151 -5.15 11.50 3.81
N SER A 152 -4.28 11.72 2.81
CA SER A 152 -2.94 11.15 2.79
C SER A 152 -2.08 11.62 3.96
N VAL A 153 -2.11 12.90 4.32
CA VAL A 153 -1.35 13.42 5.47
C VAL A 153 -1.86 12.80 6.78
N GLY A 154 -3.18 12.71 6.98
CA GLY A 154 -3.77 12.08 8.15
C GLY A 154 -3.37 10.61 8.30
N ILE A 155 -3.47 9.84 7.22
CA ILE A 155 -3.05 8.43 7.17
C ILE A 155 -1.55 8.31 7.47
N MET A 156 -0.72 9.20 6.94
CA MET A 156 0.73 9.17 7.16
C MET A 156 1.08 9.36 8.65
N PHE A 157 0.46 10.33 9.32
CA PHE A 157 0.67 10.53 10.76
C PHE A 157 0.20 9.34 11.58
N ALA A 158 -0.95 8.75 11.26
CA ALA A 158 -1.46 7.57 11.94
C ALA A 158 -0.55 6.34 11.72
N ALA A 159 0.06 6.22 10.54
CA ALA A 159 1.00 5.15 10.21
C ALA A 159 2.38 5.31 10.86
N ILE A 160 2.87 6.55 11.05
CA ILE A 160 4.14 6.83 11.72
C ILE A 160 4.01 6.72 13.24
N PHE A 161 2.87 7.12 13.81
CA PHE A 161 2.63 7.11 15.25
C PHE A 161 1.50 6.15 15.65
N PRO A 162 1.56 4.85 15.27
CA PRO A 162 0.50 3.92 15.62
C PRO A 162 0.55 3.52 17.10
N CYS A 163 1.72 3.60 17.72
CA CYS A 163 1.95 3.18 19.10
C CYS A 163 2.75 4.24 19.88
N LYS A 164 2.55 4.25 21.20
CA LYS A 164 3.36 4.99 22.16
C LYS A 164 3.95 3.99 23.17
N PRO A 165 5.29 3.84 23.22
CA PRO A 165 6.29 4.45 22.34
C PRO A 165 6.29 3.83 20.91
N VAL A 166 6.81 4.57 19.92
CA VAL A 166 6.74 4.18 18.49
C VAL A 166 7.44 2.86 18.20
N HIS A 167 8.52 2.54 18.91
CA HIS A 167 9.24 1.28 18.70
C HIS A 167 8.42 0.03 19.09
N GLY A 168 7.40 0.19 19.94
CA GLY A 168 6.38 -0.83 20.19
C GLY A 168 5.51 -1.17 18.97
N ALA A 169 5.65 -0.42 17.87
CA ALA A 169 4.99 -0.76 16.61
C ALA A 169 5.56 -2.05 15.99
N TRP A 170 6.85 -2.34 16.21
CA TRP A 170 7.51 -3.51 15.61
C TRP A 170 8.23 -4.40 16.60
N ASP A 171 8.44 -3.93 17.83
CA ASP A 171 9.05 -4.68 18.91
C ASP A 171 7.99 -5.00 19.97
N ILE A 172 7.66 -6.27 20.10
CA ILE A 172 6.63 -6.77 21.04
C ILE A 172 7.21 -7.10 22.42
N THR A 173 8.52 -6.95 22.62
CA THR A 173 9.18 -7.16 23.92
C THR A 173 9.08 -5.94 24.83
N VAL A 174 8.64 -4.81 24.28
CA VAL A 174 8.50 -3.53 24.98
C VAL A 174 7.30 -3.58 25.92
N VAL A 175 7.52 -3.19 27.18
CA VAL A 175 6.49 -3.12 28.22
C VAL A 175 5.75 -1.77 28.15
N ASP A 176 4.47 -1.75 28.52
CA ASP A 176 3.62 -0.56 28.57
C ASP A 176 3.38 0.15 27.23
N VAL A 177 3.22 -0.64 26.15
CA VAL A 177 2.88 -0.10 24.83
C VAL A 177 1.37 0.13 24.70
N VAL A 178 0.98 1.34 24.32
CA VAL A 178 -0.39 1.66 23.91
C VAL A 178 -0.42 1.91 22.42
N CYS A 179 -1.13 1.07 21.67
CA CYS A 179 -1.31 1.18 20.23
C CYS A 179 -2.76 1.52 19.88
N ILE A 180 -2.96 2.19 18.75
CA ILE A 180 -4.26 2.26 18.08
C ILE A 180 -4.62 0.90 17.49
N ASP A 181 -5.91 0.70 17.23
CA ASP A 181 -6.40 -0.49 16.54
C ASP A 181 -5.84 -0.52 15.11
N ARG A 182 -4.85 -1.41 14.88
CA ARG A 182 -4.16 -1.52 13.60
C ARG A 182 -5.09 -2.05 12.50
N PRO A 183 -5.85 -3.15 12.70
CA PRO A 183 -6.86 -3.58 11.74
C PRO A 183 -7.80 -2.43 11.32
N ALA A 184 -8.32 -1.66 12.28
CA ALA A 184 -9.17 -0.52 11.98
C ALA A 184 -8.43 0.54 11.15
N LEU A 185 -7.20 0.89 11.51
CA LEU A 185 -6.38 1.85 10.73
C LEU A 185 -6.21 1.40 9.29
N TYR A 186 -5.85 0.13 9.05
CA TYR A 186 -5.65 -0.39 7.70
C TYR A 186 -6.97 -0.40 6.91
N GLN A 187 -8.07 -0.78 7.55
CA GLN A 187 -9.40 -0.76 6.94
C GLN A 187 -9.83 0.66 6.53
N TRP A 188 -9.67 1.64 7.42
CA TRP A 188 -9.97 3.04 7.11
C TRP A 188 -9.06 3.61 6.03
N THR A 189 -7.78 3.24 6.03
CA THR A 189 -6.83 3.63 4.97
C THR A 189 -7.29 3.11 3.61
N ALA A 190 -7.74 1.85 3.53
CA ALA A 190 -8.27 1.27 2.29
C ALA A 190 -9.55 1.98 1.83
N ILE A 191 -10.50 2.24 2.74
CA ILE A 191 -11.75 2.94 2.43
C ILE A 191 -11.48 4.36 1.91
N LEU A 192 -10.66 5.15 2.61
CA LEU A 192 -10.32 6.51 2.20
C LEU A 192 -9.53 6.53 0.88
N GLY A 193 -8.67 5.53 0.67
CA GLY A 193 -7.98 5.30 -0.59
C GLY A 193 -8.96 5.14 -1.74
N ALA A 194 -9.90 4.20 -1.62
CA ALA A 194 -10.94 3.94 -2.62
C ALA A 194 -11.82 5.17 -2.87
N VAL A 195 -12.31 5.84 -1.82
CA VAL A 195 -13.15 7.04 -1.95
C VAL A 195 -12.41 8.14 -2.73
N THR A 196 -11.14 8.37 -2.42
CA THR A 196 -10.36 9.40 -3.13
C THR A 196 -10.06 9.01 -4.58
N ASP A 197 -9.91 7.73 -4.90
CA ASP A 197 -9.80 7.27 -6.30
C ASP A 197 -11.08 7.52 -7.10
N ILE A 198 -12.24 7.23 -6.51
CA ILE A 198 -13.54 7.51 -7.12
C ILE A 198 -13.69 9.01 -7.39
N LEU A 199 -13.37 9.85 -6.41
CA LEU A 199 -13.47 11.30 -6.54
C LEU A 199 -12.59 11.81 -7.69
N VAL A 200 -11.33 11.38 -7.76
CA VAL A 200 -10.40 11.80 -8.81
C VAL A 200 -10.91 11.34 -10.18
N LEU A 201 -11.35 10.09 -10.32
CA LEU A 201 -11.89 9.56 -11.58
C LEU A 201 -13.21 10.22 -12.01
N ALA A 202 -13.99 10.73 -11.06
CA ALA A 202 -15.25 11.43 -11.34
C ALA A 202 -15.05 12.85 -11.88
N VAL A 203 -13.92 13.52 -11.57
CA VAL A 203 -13.62 14.90 -11.98
C VAL A 203 -13.81 15.15 -13.49
N PRO A 204 -13.27 14.35 -14.43
CA PRO A 204 -13.41 14.62 -15.86
C PRO A 204 -14.80 14.27 -16.43
N ILE A 205 -15.63 13.48 -15.74
CA ILE A 205 -16.89 12.94 -16.29
C ILE A 205 -17.83 14.05 -16.80
N PRO A 206 -18.13 15.13 -16.06
CA PRO A 206 -19.07 16.15 -16.53
C PRO A 206 -18.63 16.80 -17.84
N ILE A 207 -17.34 17.07 -18.02
CA ILE A 207 -16.79 17.63 -19.27
C ILE A 207 -16.87 16.62 -20.39
N VAL A 208 -16.48 15.37 -20.10
CA VAL A 208 -16.46 14.26 -21.05
C VAL A 208 -17.86 13.86 -21.52
N VAL A 209 -18.90 14.08 -20.71
CA VAL A 209 -20.29 13.83 -21.12
C VAL A 209 -20.82 14.97 -21.99
N THR A 210 -20.37 16.21 -21.76
CA THR A 210 -20.75 17.36 -22.60
C THR A 210 -20.03 17.41 -23.95
N LEU A 211 -18.81 16.87 -24.04
CA LEU A 211 -18.14 16.61 -25.33
C LEU A 211 -18.59 15.24 -25.86
N ARG A 212 -18.95 15.11 -27.13
CA ARG A 212 -19.28 13.80 -27.73
C ARG A 212 -18.02 12.91 -27.80
N ILE A 213 -17.70 12.25 -26.71
CA ILE A 213 -16.48 11.45 -26.57
C ILE A 213 -16.71 10.01 -27.06
N SER A 214 -15.69 9.45 -27.71
CA SER A 214 -15.69 8.09 -28.25
C SER A 214 -15.77 7.01 -27.15
N ARG A 215 -16.42 5.88 -27.46
CA ARG A 215 -16.64 4.73 -26.55
C ARG A 215 -15.39 4.20 -25.84
N LYS A 216 -14.19 4.49 -26.37
CA LYS A 216 -12.89 4.10 -25.80
C LYS A 216 -12.60 4.73 -24.44
N GLN A 217 -12.99 5.99 -24.20
CA GLN A 217 -12.76 6.62 -22.89
C GLN A 217 -13.73 6.11 -21.81
N LYS A 218 -14.96 5.73 -22.20
CA LYS A 218 -15.91 5.06 -21.31
C LYS A 218 -15.40 3.68 -20.89
N ALA A 219 -14.76 2.95 -21.81
CA ALA A 219 -14.12 1.66 -21.53
C ALA A 219 -12.90 1.80 -20.60
N ALA A 220 -12.07 2.83 -20.78
CA ALA A 220 -10.94 3.08 -19.90
C ALA A 220 -11.36 3.39 -18.45
N LEU A 221 -12.48 4.09 -18.25
CA LEU A 221 -13.03 4.35 -16.93
C LEU A 221 -13.46 3.05 -16.24
N ILE A 222 -14.26 2.23 -16.93
CA ILE A 222 -14.72 0.93 -16.42
C ILE A 222 -13.51 0.02 -16.10
N ALA A 223 -12.52 -0.04 -16.99
CA ALA A 223 -11.31 -0.81 -16.77
C ALA A 223 -10.50 -0.32 -15.55
N ALA A 224 -10.39 1.00 -15.34
CA ALA A 224 -9.71 1.55 -14.16
C ALA A 224 -10.43 1.19 -12.85
N PHE A 225 -11.77 1.18 -12.86
CA PHE A 225 -12.58 0.71 -11.73
C PHE A 225 -12.42 -0.80 -11.49
N SER A 226 -12.30 -1.61 -12.54
CA SER A 226 -12.04 -3.05 -12.41
C SER A 226 -10.64 -3.35 -11.86
N ILE A 227 -9.64 -2.53 -12.20
CA ILE A 227 -8.24 -2.75 -11.80
C ILE A 227 -7.97 -2.22 -10.38
N GLY A 228 -8.62 -1.13 -9.96
CA GLY A 228 -8.43 -0.57 -8.61
C GLY A 228 -9.19 -1.30 -7.49
N GLY A 229 -10.04 -2.27 -7.83
CA GLY A 229 -10.82 -3.07 -6.88
C GLY A 229 -10.22 -4.45 -6.55
N MET A 230 -9.02 -4.76 -7.04
CA MET A 230 -8.26 -5.98 -6.74
C MET A 230 -7.10 -5.72 -5.81
#